data_AF-A0AAU1I262-F1
#
_entry.id   AF-A0AAU1I262-F1
#
_cell.length_a   1.000
_cell.length_b   1.000
_cell.length_c   1.000
_cell.angle_alpha   90.00
_cell.angle_beta   90.00
_cell.angle_gamma   90.00
#
_symmetry.space_group_name_H-M   'P 1'
#
loop_
_entity.id
_entity.type
_entity.pdbx_description
1 polymer ?
#
loop_
_entity_poly.entity_id
_entity_poly.type
_entity_poly.pdbx_seq_one_letter_code
_entity_poly.pdbx_strand_id
1 'polypeptide(L)'
;MSSAPVPLYDFVVVRGRGYRPEQVDAYIDDLFRDRDAAWERAARLTVLAREMDAEAERLREVVEELDPQTYEELGHRAWRLFEMVQEEAAAVREGARKEAKRLMEEAQTYADEVRDAAQAHADAVSAEAEECARQRLLTARGEAGEIRIAARREVKEERGEALGPMREVRQRTKVLLAQQAKEHAEREAELERDTEKGLAAVAAAEEEGVARAEAALAEAQQELADAQTSAKTLQEEARVRAEEVVEQARQRAEEIARDTEQVLREHGETWDEVRMQMDQMRNSLSTLERQAALE
;
A
#
# COMPACT_ATOMS: atom_id res chain seq x y z
N MET A 1 25.65 57.73 -34.12
CA MET A 1 25.57 56.66 -33.11
C MET A 1 26.27 57.18 -31.87
N SER A 2 25.50 57.58 -30.86
CA SER A 2 26.04 58.15 -29.64
C SER A 2 26.52 56.99 -28.78
N SER A 3 27.83 56.76 -28.76
CA SER A 3 28.42 55.82 -27.80
C SER A 3 28.17 56.43 -26.43
N ALA A 4 27.28 55.82 -25.64
CA ALA A 4 27.18 56.15 -24.23
C ALA A 4 28.58 55.94 -23.62
N PRO A 5 29.06 56.86 -22.78
CA PRO A 5 30.34 56.67 -22.10
C PRO A 5 30.25 55.36 -21.33
N VAL A 6 31.18 54.44 -21.59
CA VAL A 6 31.29 53.20 -20.82
C VAL A 6 31.69 53.61 -19.40
N PRO A 7 30.88 53.33 -18.39
CA PRO A 7 31.22 53.71 -17.02
C PRO A 7 32.54 53.05 -16.63
N LEU A 8 33.46 53.82 -16.03
CA LEU A 8 34.75 53.31 -15.51
C LEU A 8 34.59 52.36 -14.30
N TYR A 9 33.35 52.15 -13.86
CA TYR A 9 32.93 51.42 -12.68
C TYR A 9 31.66 50.63 -13.00
N ASP A 10 31.61 49.35 -12.63
CA ASP A 10 30.48 48.47 -12.92
C ASP A 10 29.68 48.20 -11.64
N PHE A 11 28.71 49.08 -11.36
CA PHE A 11 27.74 48.83 -10.29
C PHE A 11 26.65 47.91 -10.82
N VAL A 12 26.41 46.79 -10.12
CA VAL A 12 25.34 45.86 -10.46
C VAL A 12 23.98 46.56 -10.32
N VAL A 13 23.30 46.79 -11.44
CA VAL A 13 21.96 47.38 -11.45
C VAL A 13 20.93 46.33 -11.07
N VAL A 14 20.41 46.43 -9.85
CA VAL A 14 19.38 45.51 -9.34
C VAL A 14 17.99 46.08 -9.61
N ARG A 15 17.06 45.25 -10.08
CA ARG A 15 15.67 45.63 -10.34
C ARG A 15 14.95 45.90 -9.00
N GLY A 16 14.77 47.16 -8.61
CA GLY A 16 14.09 47.54 -7.36
C GLY A 16 14.58 48.85 -6.72
N ARG A 17 14.61 48.89 -5.38
CA ARG A 17 15.11 50.03 -4.58
C ARG A 17 16.64 50.06 -4.58
N GLY A 18 17.23 50.78 -5.54
CA GLY A 18 18.63 51.19 -5.59
C GLY A 18 18.75 52.71 -5.78
N TYR A 19 19.96 53.24 -5.63
CA TYR A 19 20.25 54.64 -5.99
C TYR A 19 19.99 54.87 -7.47
N ARG A 20 19.56 56.09 -7.84
CA ARG A 20 19.35 56.43 -9.24
C ARG A 20 20.72 56.45 -9.95
N PRO A 21 20.95 55.63 -10.99
CA PRO A 21 22.24 55.56 -11.66
C PRO A 21 22.77 56.93 -12.07
N GLU A 22 21.92 57.77 -12.67
CA GLU A 22 22.26 59.15 -13.08
C GLU A 22 22.78 60.03 -11.93
N GLN A 23 22.28 59.84 -10.70
CA GLN A 23 22.75 60.60 -9.54
C GLN A 23 24.10 60.09 -9.04
N VAL A 24 24.33 58.77 -9.11
CA VAL A 24 25.60 58.15 -8.75
C VAL A 24 26.67 58.55 -9.76
N ASP A 25 26.35 58.50 -11.05
CA ASP A 25 27.25 58.90 -12.12
C ASP A 25 27.66 60.37 -11.99
N ALA A 26 26.70 61.27 -11.80
CA ALA A 26 26.98 62.69 -11.60
C ALA A 26 27.90 62.94 -10.39
N TYR A 27 27.66 62.24 -9.28
CA TYR A 27 28.48 62.36 -8.08
C TYR A 27 29.91 61.83 -8.27
N ILE A 28 30.07 60.71 -8.97
CA ILE A 28 31.40 60.16 -9.26
C ILE A 28 32.16 61.04 -10.26
N ASP A 29 31.47 61.59 -11.26
CA ASP A 29 32.07 62.54 -12.19
C ASP A 29 32.59 63.79 -11.46
N ASP A 30 31.84 64.33 -10.50
CA ASP A 30 32.29 65.45 -9.67
C ASP A 30 33.54 65.07 -8.84
N LEU A 31 33.56 63.88 -8.23
CA LEU A 31 34.74 63.38 -7.50
C LEU A 31 35.96 63.20 -8.40
N PHE A 32 35.77 62.71 -9.63
CA PHE A 32 36.86 62.58 -10.58
C PHE A 32 37.39 63.93 -11.04
N ARG A 33 36.52 64.92 -11.28
CA ARG A 33 36.96 66.29 -11.58
C ARG A 33 37.76 66.89 -10.42
N ASP A 34 37.32 66.70 -9.19
CA ASP A 34 38.04 67.19 -8.01
C ASP A 34 39.40 66.52 -7.84
N ARG A 35 39.47 65.20 -8.05
CA ARG A 35 40.72 64.44 -8.06
C ARG A 35 41.67 64.96 -9.13
N ASP A 36 41.19 65.08 -10.37
CA ASP A 36 42.03 65.48 -11.50
C ASP A 36 42.51 66.93 -11.31
N ALA A 37 41.66 67.83 -10.81
CA ALA A 37 42.05 69.20 -10.46
C ALA A 37 43.06 69.25 -9.30
N ALA A 38 43.00 68.35 -8.32
CA ALA A 38 44.00 68.23 -7.27
C ALA A 38 45.34 67.71 -7.82
N TRP A 39 45.30 66.72 -8.72
CA TRP A 39 46.48 66.18 -9.39
C TRP A 39 47.17 67.21 -10.29
N GLU A 40 46.42 67.98 -11.07
CA GLU A 40 46.97 69.08 -11.87
C GLU A 40 47.66 70.13 -10.99
N ARG A 41 47.04 70.50 -9.86
CA ARG A 41 47.65 71.45 -8.92
C ARG A 41 48.94 70.89 -8.32
N ALA A 42 48.95 69.62 -7.91
CA ALA A 42 50.15 68.96 -7.40
C ALA A 42 51.26 68.93 -8.46
N ALA A 43 50.93 68.64 -9.72
CA ALA A 43 51.89 68.65 -10.83
C ALA A 43 52.48 70.05 -11.05
N ARG A 44 51.65 71.10 -11.07
CA ARG A 44 52.10 72.50 -11.22
C ARG A 44 53.02 72.92 -10.07
N LEU A 45 52.65 72.60 -8.84
CA LEU A 45 53.48 72.90 -7.66
C LEU A 45 54.81 72.14 -7.70
N THR A 46 54.81 70.90 -8.20
CA THR A 46 56.04 70.11 -8.35
C THR A 46 56.97 70.73 -9.40
N VAL A 47 56.44 71.23 -10.52
CA VAL A 47 57.23 71.94 -11.53
C VAL A 47 57.81 73.23 -10.96
N LEU A 48 56.97 74.04 -10.28
CA LEU A 48 57.41 75.28 -9.65
C LEU A 48 58.52 75.03 -8.62
N ALA A 49 58.39 73.99 -7.79
CA ALA A 49 59.42 73.61 -6.82
C ALA A 49 60.75 73.30 -7.52
N ARG A 50 60.72 72.53 -8.61
CA ARG A 50 61.93 72.23 -9.40
C ARG A 50 62.55 73.47 -10.05
N GLU A 51 61.73 74.39 -10.56
CA GLU A 51 62.21 75.66 -11.12
C GLU A 51 62.90 76.52 -10.06
N MET A 52 62.30 76.60 -8.86
CA MET A 52 62.88 77.30 -7.72
C MET A 52 64.19 76.65 -7.23
N ASP A 53 64.25 75.32 -7.17
CA ASP A 53 65.48 74.59 -6.82
C ASP A 53 66.61 74.88 -7.82
N ALA A 54 66.30 74.82 -9.12
CA ALA A 54 67.28 75.10 -10.18
C ALA A 54 67.76 76.56 -10.16
N GLU A 55 66.88 77.53 -9.89
CA GLU A 55 67.29 78.93 -9.70
C GLU A 55 68.16 79.09 -8.45
N ALA A 56 67.82 78.42 -7.34
CA ALA A 56 68.62 78.44 -6.13
C ALA A 56 70.00 77.79 -6.32
N GLU A 57 70.13 76.80 -7.20
CA GLU A 57 71.42 76.22 -7.60
C GLU A 57 72.23 77.19 -8.46
N ARG A 58 71.64 77.81 -9.49
CA ARG A 58 72.31 78.84 -10.30
C ARG A 58 72.83 79.99 -9.44
N LEU A 59 72.02 80.49 -8.51
CA LEU A 59 72.43 81.55 -7.59
C LEU A 59 73.57 81.10 -6.67
N ARG A 60 73.62 79.83 -6.27
CA ARG A 60 74.73 79.27 -5.49
C ARG A 60 76.01 79.21 -6.32
N GLU A 61 75.96 78.74 -7.56
CA GLU A 61 77.11 78.71 -8.47
C GLU A 61 77.67 80.12 -8.69
N VAL A 62 76.81 81.11 -8.97
CA VAL A 62 77.23 82.51 -9.12
C VAL A 62 77.91 83.05 -7.84
N VAL A 63 77.44 82.64 -6.66
CA VAL A 63 78.06 83.04 -5.39
C VAL A 63 79.39 82.31 -5.16
N GLU A 64 79.52 81.05 -5.57
CA GLU A 64 80.76 80.28 -5.47
C GLU A 64 81.87 80.78 -6.42
N GLU A 65 81.51 81.33 -7.58
CA GLU A 65 82.46 81.96 -8.51
C GLU A 65 83.03 83.30 -7.99
N LEU A 66 82.42 83.90 -6.98
CA LEU A 66 82.94 85.11 -6.35
C LEU A 66 84.06 84.75 -5.36
N ASP A 67 85.24 85.37 -5.54
CA ASP A 67 86.35 85.21 -4.59
C ASP A 67 85.91 85.55 -3.15
N PRO A 68 86.36 84.82 -2.12
CA PRO A 68 86.00 85.08 -0.73
C PRO A 68 86.34 86.52 -0.34
N GLN A 69 85.31 87.37 -0.25
CA GLN A 69 85.48 88.78 0.12
C GLN A 69 85.64 88.87 1.64
N THR A 70 86.90 88.89 2.12
CA THR A 70 87.19 89.00 3.56
C THR A 70 87.10 90.43 4.08
N TYR A 71 87.08 91.43 3.18
CA TYR A 71 86.99 92.87 3.47
C TYR A 71 87.99 93.39 4.54
N GLU A 72 89.07 92.65 4.81
CA GLU A 72 90.07 92.97 5.83
C GLU A 72 90.79 94.29 5.52
N GLU A 73 90.98 94.58 4.23
CA GLU A 73 91.61 95.80 3.71
C GLU A 73 90.78 97.08 3.94
N LEU A 74 89.47 96.96 4.21
CA LEU A 74 88.57 98.08 4.52
C LEU A 74 88.52 98.42 6.02
N GLY A 75 89.31 97.70 6.84
CA GLY A 75 89.49 97.96 8.27
C GLY A 75 88.51 97.21 9.19
N HIS A 76 88.88 97.10 10.47
CA HIS A 76 88.20 96.27 11.48
C HIS A 76 86.69 96.49 11.60
N ARG A 77 86.18 97.70 11.32
CA ARG A 77 84.74 97.98 11.35
C ARG A 77 83.97 97.29 10.22
N ALA A 78 84.55 97.24 9.01
CA ALA A 78 83.96 96.57 7.86
C ALA A 78 83.94 95.05 8.04
N TRP A 79 85.03 94.48 8.58
CA TRP A 79 85.13 93.06 8.91
C TRP A 79 84.06 92.60 9.92
N ARG A 80 83.86 93.36 11.02
CA ARG A 80 82.79 93.05 12.00
C ARG A 80 81.38 93.12 11.40
N LEU A 81 81.14 94.06 10.48
CA LEU A 81 79.86 94.16 9.77
C LEU A 81 79.64 92.94 8.86
N PHE A 82 80.68 92.50 8.16
CA PHE A 82 80.61 91.30 7.32
C PHE A 82 80.34 90.04 8.14
N GLU A 83 81.01 89.86 9.28
CA GLU A 83 80.75 88.76 10.22
C GLU A 83 79.29 88.74 10.68
N MET A 84 78.76 89.89 11.12
CA MET A 84 77.35 90.03 11.52
C MET A 84 76.37 89.70 10.38
N VAL A 85 76.68 90.08 9.15
CA VAL A 85 75.84 89.74 7.98
C VAL A 85 75.87 88.24 7.69
N GLN A 86 77.02 87.58 7.86
CA GLN A 86 77.13 86.13 7.68
C GLN A 86 76.35 85.35 8.75
N GLU A 87 76.42 85.81 10.00
CA GLU A 87 75.60 85.27 11.11
C GLU A 87 74.11 85.45 10.83
N GLU A 88 73.68 86.64 10.40
CA GLU A 88 72.28 86.92 10.05
C GLU A 88 71.84 86.06 8.85
N ALA A 89 72.67 85.92 7.81
CA ALA A 89 72.37 85.06 6.66
C ALA A 89 72.27 83.58 7.03
N ALA A 90 73.07 83.10 8.00
CA ALA A 90 72.94 81.76 8.55
C ALA A 90 71.63 81.61 9.34
N ALA A 91 71.31 82.58 10.21
CA ALA A 91 70.09 82.60 11.00
C ALA A 91 68.82 82.59 10.11
N VAL A 92 68.79 83.41 9.05
CA VAL A 92 67.70 83.45 8.08
C VAL A 92 67.54 82.10 7.37
N ARG A 93 68.63 81.47 6.91
CA ARG A 93 68.59 80.15 6.26
C ARG A 93 68.11 79.05 7.19
N GLU A 94 68.58 79.02 8.43
CA GLU A 94 68.10 78.06 9.42
C GLU A 94 66.64 78.29 9.78
N GLY A 95 66.22 79.55 9.94
CA GLY A 95 64.83 79.93 10.17
C GLY A 95 63.92 79.45 9.04
N ALA A 96 64.29 79.74 7.78
CA ALA A 96 63.55 79.29 6.62
C ALA A 96 63.46 77.75 6.52
N ARG A 97 64.54 77.03 6.83
CA ARG A 97 64.53 75.54 6.86
C ARG A 97 63.62 74.98 7.95
N LYS A 98 63.63 75.57 9.16
CA LYS A 98 62.74 75.16 10.26
C LYS A 98 61.28 75.41 9.90
N GLU A 99 61.01 76.58 9.32
CA GLU A 99 59.66 76.95 8.88
C GLU A 99 59.14 76.04 7.77
N ALA A 100 59.97 75.75 6.75
CA ALA A 100 59.59 74.83 5.68
C ALA A 100 59.28 73.42 6.21
N LYS A 101 60.07 72.91 7.16
CA LYS A 101 59.80 71.62 7.81
C LYS A 101 58.48 71.63 8.59
N ARG A 102 58.23 72.71 9.35
CA ARG A 102 56.97 72.88 10.08
C ARG A 102 55.77 72.86 9.12
N LEU A 103 55.82 73.62 8.04
CA LEU A 103 54.75 73.66 7.04
C LEU A 103 54.53 72.29 6.36
N MET A 104 55.60 71.53 6.11
CA MET A 104 55.50 70.16 5.58
C MET A 104 54.83 69.21 6.58
N GLU A 105 55.21 69.27 7.85
CA GLU A 105 54.63 68.44 8.92
C GLU A 105 53.14 68.77 9.14
N GLU A 106 52.79 70.07 9.12
CA GLU A 106 51.40 70.54 9.20
C GLU A 106 50.58 70.06 7.99
N ALA A 107 51.11 70.19 6.77
CA ALA A 107 50.45 69.72 5.55
C ALA A 107 50.26 68.20 5.53
N GLN A 108 51.26 67.44 6.00
CA GLN A 108 51.19 65.98 6.10
C GLN A 108 50.12 65.55 7.13
N THR A 109 50.11 66.17 8.31
CA THR A 109 49.11 65.91 9.34
C THR A 109 47.70 66.18 8.83
N TYR A 110 47.49 67.31 8.17
CA TYR A 110 46.20 67.64 7.55
C TYR A 110 45.78 66.62 6.48
N ALA A 111 46.72 66.19 5.62
CA ALA A 111 46.44 65.19 4.59
C ALA A 111 46.06 63.83 5.19
N ASP A 112 46.72 63.43 6.28
CA ASP A 112 46.43 62.20 7.00
C ASP A 112 45.06 62.27 7.71
N GLU A 113 44.75 63.37 8.37
CA GLU A 113 43.44 63.61 8.99
C GLU A 113 42.28 63.55 7.97
N VAL A 114 42.45 64.18 6.80
CA VAL A 114 41.45 64.12 5.73
C VAL A 114 41.28 62.70 5.20
N ARG A 115 42.39 61.95 5.04
CA ARG A 115 42.34 60.55 4.59
C ARG A 115 41.62 59.66 5.61
N ASP A 116 41.97 59.80 6.88
CA ASP A 116 41.38 58.99 7.96
C ASP A 116 39.89 59.30 8.13
N ALA A 117 39.49 60.58 8.02
CA ALA A 117 38.09 60.97 8.04
C ALA A 117 37.31 60.41 6.83
N ALA A 118 37.89 60.45 5.63
CA ALA A 118 37.28 59.88 4.44
C ALA A 118 37.14 58.35 4.55
N GLN A 119 38.16 57.67 5.07
CA GLN A 119 38.14 56.22 5.29
C GLN A 119 37.08 55.84 6.34
N ALA A 120 37.04 56.52 7.48
CA ALA A 120 36.04 56.27 8.52
C ALA A 120 34.61 56.47 8.01
N HIS A 121 34.38 57.50 7.19
CA HIS A 121 33.08 57.71 6.56
C HIS A 121 32.73 56.59 5.56
N ALA A 122 33.68 56.16 4.72
CA ALA A 122 33.47 55.05 3.79
C ALA A 122 33.16 53.73 4.52
N ASP A 123 33.85 53.45 5.63
CA ASP A 123 33.62 52.26 6.45
C ASP A 123 32.25 52.31 7.14
N ALA A 124 31.84 53.48 7.64
CA ALA A 124 30.51 53.68 8.23
C ALA A 124 29.39 53.44 7.21
N VAL A 125 29.48 54.05 6.01
CA VAL A 125 28.51 53.85 4.94
C VAL A 125 28.46 52.39 4.49
N SER A 126 29.61 51.72 4.40
CA SER A 126 29.68 50.31 4.03
C SER A 126 29.03 49.41 5.08
N ALA A 127 29.30 49.65 6.37
CA ALA A 127 28.70 48.90 7.46
C ALA A 127 27.17 49.08 7.53
N GLU A 128 26.67 50.30 7.33
CA GLU A 128 25.24 50.59 7.26
C GLU A 128 24.58 49.88 6.08
N ALA A 129 25.21 49.90 4.91
CA ALA A 129 24.71 49.23 3.71
C ALA A 129 24.67 47.70 3.89
N GLU A 130 25.71 47.10 4.48
CA GLU A 130 25.75 45.68 4.82
C GLU A 130 24.64 45.30 5.80
N GLU A 131 24.42 46.10 6.85
CA GLU A 131 23.38 45.82 7.83
C GLU A 131 21.98 45.91 7.21
N CYS A 132 21.75 46.93 6.38
CA CYS A 132 20.52 47.07 5.60
C CYS A 132 20.31 45.87 4.66
N ALA A 133 21.36 45.38 3.99
CA ALA A 133 21.29 44.19 3.15
C ALA A 133 20.97 42.92 3.98
N ARG A 134 21.61 42.74 5.14
CA ARG A 134 21.34 41.64 6.08
C ARG A 134 19.89 41.64 6.54
N GLN A 135 19.37 42.78 6.99
CA GLN A 135 18.00 42.92 7.44
C GLN A 135 17.00 42.60 6.33
N ARG A 136 17.20 43.13 5.12
CA ARG A 136 16.33 42.82 3.96
C ARG A 136 16.33 41.34 3.61
N LEU A 137 17.48 40.67 3.66
CA LEU A 137 17.58 39.23 3.42
C LEU A 137 16.88 38.41 4.52
N LEU A 138 17.00 38.82 5.78
CA LEU A 138 16.30 38.17 6.89
C LEU A 138 14.78 38.30 6.74
N THR A 139 14.28 39.49 6.44
CA THR A 139 12.85 39.73 6.17
C THR A 139 12.36 38.88 5.00
N ALA A 140 13.04 38.92 3.85
CA ALA A 140 12.65 38.14 2.68
C ALA A 140 12.65 36.62 2.94
N ARG A 141 13.61 36.11 3.72
CA ARG A 141 13.63 34.70 4.14
C ARG A 141 12.50 34.36 5.10
N GLY A 142 12.15 35.26 6.01
CA GLY A 142 11.01 35.14 6.91
C GLY A 142 9.71 35.03 6.11
N GLU A 143 9.44 35.99 5.24
CA GLU A 143 8.26 36.03 4.35
C GLU A 143 8.16 34.76 3.48
N ALA A 144 9.25 34.36 2.83
CA ALA A 144 9.28 33.13 2.04
C ALA A 144 9.01 31.87 2.89
N GLY A 145 9.50 31.86 4.14
CA GLY A 145 9.24 30.81 5.11
C GLY A 145 7.76 30.71 5.48
N GLU A 146 7.12 31.85 5.76
CA GLU A 146 5.70 31.94 6.09
C GLU A 146 4.81 31.50 4.93
N ILE A 147 5.07 31.98 3.71
CA ILE A 147 4.35 31.57 2.49
C ILE A 147 4.43 30.06 2.31
N ARG A 148 5.62 29.46 2.48
CA ARG A 148 5.80 28.01 2.35
C ARG A 148 5.05 27.22 3.42
N ILE A 149 5.01 27.71 4.66
CA ILE A 149 4.28 27.06 5.76
C ILE A 149 2.77 27.14 5.50
N ALA A 150 2.27 28.32 5.10
CA ALA A 150 0.87 28.54 4.76
C ALA A 150 0.42 27.60 3.62
N ALA A 151 1.14 27.59 2.50
CA ALA A 151 0.83 26.72 1.35
C ALA A 151 0.83 25.23 1.73
N ARG A 152 1.75 24.79 2.60
CA ARG A 152 1.76 23.39 3.08
C ARG A 152 0.58 23.05 3.98
N ARG A 153 0.10 24.00 4.79
CA ARG A 153 -1.09 23.80 5.63
C ARG A 153 -2.33 23.71 4.77
N GLU A 154 -2.50 24.64 3.84
CA GLU A 154 -3.60 24.66 2.86
C GLU A 154 -3.67 23.34 2.07
N VAL A 155 -2.56 22.90 1.46
CA VAL A 155 -2.51 21.61 0.74
C VAL A 155 -2.86 20.42 1.63
N LYS A 156 -2.47 20.45 2.92
CA LYS A 156 -2.80 19.38 3.87
C LYS A 156 -4.30 19.38 4.21
N GLU A 157 -4.87 20.57 4.41
CA GLU A 157 -6.30 20.77 4.69
C GLU A 157 -7.14 20.33 3.49
N GLU A 158 -6.86 20.85 2.29
CA GLU A 158 -7.52 20.45 1.04
C GLU A 158 -7.44 18.93 0.81
N ARG A 159 -6.26 18.33 1.03
CA ARG A 159 -6.11 16.87 0.92
C ARG A 159 -6.94 16.12 1.97
N GLY A 160 -7.04 16.67 3.18
CA GLY A 160 -7.88 16.14 4.25
C GLY A 160 -9.36 16.18 3.87
N GLU A 161 -9.83 17.32 3.37
CA GLU A 161 -11.20 17.54 2.90
C GLU A 161 -11.55 16.65 1.70
N ALA A 162 -10.63 16.50 0.73
CA ALA A 162 -10.87 15.66 -0.44
C ALA A 162 -10.86 14.16 -0.10
N LEU A 163 -9.90 13.70 0.72
CA LEU A 163 -9.72 12.26 0.98
C LEU A 163 -10.50 11.75 2.19
N GLY A 164 -10.90 12.61 3.13
CA GLY A 164 -11.65 12.24 4.32
C GLY A 164 -12.97 11.53 3.98
N PRO A 165 -13.86 12.13 3.19
CA PRO A 165 -15.12 11.52 2.76
C PRO A 165 -14.90 10.21 1.98
N MET A 166 -13.87 10.15 1.12
CA MET A 166 -13.56 8.92 0.38
C MET A 166 -13.15 7.76 1.32
N ARG A 167 -12.36 8.04 2.37
CA ARG A 167 -11.99 7.05 3.38
C ARG A 167 -13.21 6.60 4.18
N GLU A 168 -14.08 7.53 4.55
CA GLU A 168 -15.32 7.23 5.28
C GLU A 168 -16.26 6.36 4.46
N VAL A 169 -16.50 6.69 3.19
CA VAL A 169 -17.31 5.86 2.26
C VAL A 169 -16.68 4.47 2.14
N ARG A 170 -15.36 4.38 1.92
CA ARG A 170 -14.67 3.09 1.83
C ARG A 170 -14.86 2.25 3.10
N GLN A 171 -14.81 2.87 4.27
CA GLN A 171 -15.02 2.17 5.54
C GLN A 171 -16.47 1.71 5.69
N ARG A 172 -17.45 2.56 5.37
CA ARG A 172 -18.87 2.19 5.38
C ARG A 172 -19.16 1.04 4.42
N THR A 173 -18.62 1.09 3.20
CA THR A 173 -18.79 0.01 2.22
C THR A 173 -18.20 -1.31 2.72
N LYS A 174 -17.03 -1.29 3.36
CA LYS A 174 -16.46 -2.51 3.97
C LYS A 174 -17.38 -3.13 5.02
N VAL A 175 -17.95 -2.30 5.89
CA VAL A 175 -18.90 -2.76 6.91
C VAL A 175 -20.15 -3.35 6.26
N LEU A 176 -20.71 -2.66 5.26
CA LEU A 176 -21.90 -3.12 4.53
C LEU A 176 -21.65 -4.46 3.83
N LEU A 177 -20.50 -4.62 3.16
CA LEU A 177 -20.12 -5.87 2.50
C LEU A 177 -19.94 -7.02 3.50
N ALA A 178 -19.34 -6.74 4.66
CA ALA A 178 -19.19 -7.75 5.72
C ALA A 178 -20.55 -8.17 6.30
N GLN A 179 -21.47 -7.22 6.50
CA GLN A 179 -22.84 -7.52 6.92
C GLN A 179 -23.57 -8.35 5.87
N GLN A 180 -23.48 -7.97 4.59
CA GLN A 180 -24.11 -8.71 3.50
C GLN A 180 -23.57 -10.15 3.40
N ALA A 181 -22.26 -10.34 3.55
CA ALA A 181 -21.65 -11.67 3.58
C ALA A 181 -22.16 -12.51 4.75
N LYS A 182 -22.35 -11.90 5.93
CA LYS A 182 -22.94 -12.57 7.10
C LYS A 182 -24.39 -12.99 6.85
N GLU A 183 -25.21 -12.09 6.31
CA GLU A 183 -26.62 -12.39 5.99
C GLU A 183 -26.74 -13.52 4.97
N HIS A 184 -25.87 -13.55 3.95
CA HIS A 184 -25.85 -14.65 2.97
C HIS A 184 -25.41 -15.97 3.61
N ALA A 185 -24.36 -15.97 4.43
CA ALA A 185 -23.93 -17.17 5.14
C ALA A 185 -25.00 -17.71 6.10
N GLU A 186 -25.76 -16.82 6.75
CA GLU A 186 -26.91 -17.20 7.60
C GLU A 186 -28.01 -17.86 6.78
N ARG A 187 -28.39 -17.29 5.63
CA ARG A 187 -29.39 -17.88 4.72
C ARG A 187 -28.92 -19.21 4.14
N GLU A 188 -27.66 -19.32 3.75
CA GLU A 188 -27.07 -20.59 3.28
C GLU A 188 -27.14 -21.65 4.38
N ALA A 189 -26.76 -21.32 5.61
CA ALA A 189 -26.84 -22.25 6.73
C ALA A 189 -28.29 -22.62 7.11
N GLU A 190 -29.27 -21.72 6.92
CA GLU A 190 -30.69 -22.04 7.09
C GLU A 190 -31.17 -23.02 6.01
N LEU A 191 -30.85 -22.75 4.75
CA LEU A 191 -31.19 -23.64 3.64
C LEU A 191 -30.53 -25.02 3.81
N GLU A 192 -29.26 -25.07 4.19
CA GLU A 192 -28.55 -26.33 4.48
C GLU A 192 -29.27 -27.12 5.57
N ARG A 193 -29.61 -26.51 6.71
CA ARG A 193 -30.35 -27.18 7.78
C ARG A 193 -31.71 -27.69 7.33
N ASP A 194 -32.43 -26.94 6.51
CA ASP A 194 -33.74 -27.36 6.02
C ASP A 194 -33.62 -28.49 5.00
N THR A 195 -32.58 -28.49 4.15
CA THR A 195 -32.28 -29.62 3.27
C THR A 195 -31.86 -30.86 4.04
N GLU A 196 -31.04 -30.73 5.09
CA GLU A 196 -30.65 -31.84 5.98
C GLU A 196 -31.88 -32.44 6.69
N LYS A 197 -32.77 -31.60 7.23
CA LYS A 197 -34.04 -32.06 7.80
C LYS A 197 -34.90 -32.79 6.77
N GLY A 198 -35.00 -32.24 5.56
CA GLY A 198 -35.75 -32.86 4.46
C GLY A 198 -35.18 -34.23 4.09
N LEU A 199 -33.87 -34.33 3.92
CA LEU A 199 -33.17 -35.60 3.65
C LEU A 199 -33.35 -36.61 4.78
N ALA A 200 -33.26 -36.17 6.04
CA ALA A 200 -33.50 -37.04 7.20
C ALA A 200 -34.96 -37.53 7.26
N ALA A 201 -35.93 -36.69 6.92
CA ALA A 201 -37.33 -37.08 6.85
C ALA A 201 -37.61 -38.08 5.72
N VAL A 202 -36.99 -37.88 4.55
CA VAL A 202 -37.07 -38.85 3.43
C VAL A 202 -36.43 -40.18 3.82
N ALA A 203 -35.23 -40.16 4.40
CA ALA A 203 -34.55 -41.38 4.86
C ALA A 203 -35.38 -42.13 5.92
N ALA A 204 -35.99 -41.42 6.88
CA ALA A 204 -36.87 -42.04 7.87
C ALA A 204 -38.13 -42.66 7.23
N ALA A 205 -38.73 -41.99 6.25
CA ALA A 205 -39.88 -42.52 5.51
C ALA A 205 -39.52 -43.74 4.64
N GLU A 206 -38.31 -43.74 4.06
CA GLU A 206 -37.77 -44.89 3.34
C GLU A 206 -37.53 -46.08 4.28
N GLU A 207 -36.89 -45.87 5.44
CA GLU A 207 -36.70 -46.92 6.46
C GLU A 207 -38.04 -47.49 6.95
N GLU A 208 -39.02 -46.63 7.24
CA GLU A 208 -40.37 -47.07 7.63
C GLU A 208 -41.07 -47.84 6.49
N GLY A 209 -40.91 -47.38 5.25
CA GLY A 209 -41.45 -48.05 4.07
C GLY A 209 -40.82 -49.43 3.83
N VAL A 210 -39.50 -49.54 3.99
CA VAL A 210 -38.77 -50.82 3.92
C VAL A 210 -39.23 -51.75 5.04
N ALA A 211 -39.30 -51.27 6.29
CA ALA A 211 -39.78 -52.08 7.42
C ALA A 211 -41.22 -52.59 7.20
N ARG A 212 -42.11 -51.75 6.67
CA ARG A 212 -43.48 -52.16 6.29
C ARG A 212 -43.48 -53.21 5.17
N ALA A 213 -42.65 -53.05 4.15
CA ALA A 213 -42.53 -54.01 3.06
C ALA A 213 -41.95 -55.35 3.53
N GLU A 214 -40.92 -55.34 4.39
CA GLU A 214 -40.33 -56.54 4.99
C GLU A 214 -41.33 -57.27 5.90
N ALA A 215 -42.10 -56.53 6.70
CA ALA A 215 -43.17 -57.10 7.54
C ALA A 215 -44.26 -57.78 6.68
N ALA A 216 -44.72 -57.11 5.62
CA ALA A 216 -45.69 -57.67 4.68
C ALA A 216 -45.14 -58.89 3.93
N LEU A 217 -43.85 -58.89 3.57
CA LEU A 217 -43.19 -60.04 2.97
C LEU A 217 -43.11 -61.22 3.94
N ALA A 218 -42.76 -60.98 5.21
CA ALA A 218 -42.71 -62.02 6.24
C ALA A 218 -44.10 -62.62 6.50
N GLU A 219 -45.15 -61.80 6.56
CA GLU A 219 -46.53 -62.24 6.67
C GLU A 219 -46.94 -63.11 5.48
N ALA A 220 -46.68 -62.66 4.24
CA ALA A 220 -46.98 -63.43 3.03
C ALA A 220 -46.18 -64.74 2.95
N GLN A 221 -44.94 -64.77 3.43
CA GLN A 221 -44.14 -66.00 3.54
C GLN A 221 -44.71 -66.96 4.57
N GLN A 222 -45.21 -66.46 5.71
CA GLN A 222 -45.86 -67.25 6.73
C GLN A 222 -47.18 -67.85 6.20
N GLU A 223 -48.04 -67.05 5.57
CA GLU A 223 -49.27 -67.52 4.93
C GLU A 223 -48.99 -68.60 3.88
N LEU A 224 -47.93 -68.41 3.06
CA LEU A 224 -47.50 -69.42 2.10
C LEU A 224 -47.04 -70.71 2.79
N ALA A 225 -46.27 -70.63 3.87
CA ALA A 225 -45.82 -71.79 4.63
C ALA A 225 -46.99 -72.53 5.30
N ASP A 226 -47.95 -71.79 5.86
CA ASP A 226 -49.16 -72.34 6.46
C ASP A 226 -50.06 -73.00 5.41
N ALA A 227 -50.21 -72.38 4.23
CA ALA A 227 -50.92 -72.96 3.09
C ALA A 227 -50.22 -74.22 2.57
N GLN A 228 -48.89 -74.23 2.47
CA GLN A 228 -48.12 -75.43 2.08
C GLN A 228 -48.25 -76.55 3.09
N THR A 229 -48.23 -76.24 4.39
CA THR A 229 -48.41 -77.23 5.46
C THR A 229 -49.83 -77.80 5.42
N SER A 230 -50.85 -76.94 5.30
CA SER A 230 -52.24 -77.33 5.14
C SER A 230 -52.46 -78.19 3.88
N ALA A 231 -51.80 -77.85 2.77
CA ALA A 231 -51.86 -78.65 1.55
C ALA A 231 -51.21 -80.04 1.74
N LYS A 232 -50.08 -80.12 2.45
CA LYS A 232 -49.45 -81.40 2.80
C LYS A 232 -50.33 -82.24 3.71
N THR A 233 -50.91 -81.66 4.77
CA THR A 233 -51.82 -82.39 5.66
C THR A 233 -53.07 -82.85 4.92
N LEU A 234 -53.69 -82.01 4.09
CA LEU A 234 -54.81 -82.40 3.22
C LEU A 234 -54.41 -83.54 2.27
N GLN A 235 -53.20 -83.50 1.71
CA GLN A 235 -52.70 -84.56 0.84
C GLN A 235 -52.47 -85.87 1.61
N GLU A 236 -51.91 -85.80 2.83
CA GLU A 236 -51.71 -86.94 3.71
C GLU A 236 -53.05 -87.52 4.20
N GLU A 237 -53.99 -86.69 4.61
CA GLU A 237 -55.36 -87.09 4.96
C GLU A 237 -56.08 -87.73 3.77
N ALA A 238 -55.96 -87.17 2.57
CA ALA A 238 -56.51 -87.75 1.35
C ALA A 238 -55.87 -89.11 1.05
N ARG A 239 -54.56 -89.27 1.31
CA ARG A 239 -53.85 -90.54 1.15
C ARG A 239 -54.29 -91.57 2.18
N VAL A 240 -54.42 -91.21 3.45
CA VAL A 240 -54.95 -92.08 4.51
C VAL A 240 -56.37 -92.52 4.17
N ARG A 241 -57.26 -91.59 3.77
CA ARG A 241 -58.62 -91.94 3.34
C ARG A 241 -58.63 -92.84 2.11
N ALA A 242 -57.73 -92.62 1.14
CA ALA A 242 -57.62 -93.51 -0.01
C ALA A 242 -57.17 -94.92 0.42
N GLU A 243 -56.23 -95.04 1.34
CA GLU A 243 -55.79 -96.32 1.91
C GLU A 243 -56.93 -97.01 2.69
N GLU A 244 -57.69 -96.26 3.50
CA GLU A 244 -58.87 -96.76 4.23
C GLU A 244 -59.98 -97.24 3.29
N VAL A 245 -60.29 -96.50 2.22
CA VAL A 245 -61.30 -96.89 1.23
C VAL A 245 -60.88 -98.15 0.48
N VAL A 246 -59.58 -98.29 0.15
CA VAL A 246 -59.05 -99.52 -0.47
C VAL A 246 -59.18 -100.71 0.49
N GLU A 247 -58.92 -100.50 1.78
CA GLU A 247 -59.02 -101.57 2.77
C GLU A 247 -60.49 -101.95 3.06
N GLN A 248 -61.40 -100.98 3.14
CA GLN A 248 -62.85 -101.23 3.21
C GLN A 248 -63.35 -101.97 1.95
N ALA A 249 -62.85 -101.61 0.77
CA ALA A 249 -63.18 -102.31 -0.48
C ALA A 249 -62.67 -103.76 -0.47
N ARG A 250 -61.49 -104.04 0.12
CA ARG A 250 -60.98 -105.40 0.32
C ARG A 250 -61.84 -106.20 1.30
N GLN A 251 -62.19 -105.63 2.44
CA GLN A 251 -63.07 -106.26 3.42
C GLN A 251 -64.45 -106.58 2.81
N ARG A 252 -64.99 -105.66 2.00
CA ARG A 252 -66.26 -105.88 1.29
C ARG A 252 -66.13 -106.96 0.21
N ALA A 253 -65.00 -107.04 -0.48
CA ALA A 253 -64.71 -108.10 -1.43
C ALA A 253 -64.59 -109.47 -0.74
N GLU A 254 -64.00 -109.53 0.46
CA GLU A 254 -63.94 -110.75 1.27
C GLU A 254 -65.31 -111.18 1.82
N GLU A 255 -66.17 -110.25 2.24
CA GLU A 255 -67.55 -110.55 2.63
C GLU A 255 -68.34 -111.12 1.45
N ILE A 256 -68.26 -110.49 0.27
CA ILE A 256 -68.92 -111.00 -0.94
C ILE A 256 -68.40 -112.39 -1.31
N ALA A 257 -67.11 -112.67 -1.10
CA ALA A 257 -66.54 -114.00 -1.31
C ALA A 257 -67.11 -115.05 -0.33
N ARG A 258 -67.29 -114.69 0.96
CA ARG A 258 -67.92 -115.58 1.95
C ARG A 258 -69.41 -115.80 1.67
N ASP A 259 -70.14 -114.75 1.30
CA ASP A 259 -71.56 -114.85 0.93
C ASP A 259 -71.76 -115.69 -0.34
N THR A 260 -70.86 -115.58 -1.32
CA THR A 260 -70.90 -116.45 -2.52
C THR A 260 -70.54 -117.90 -2.19
N GLU A 261 -69.61 -118.17 -1.26
CA GLU A 261 -69.37 -119.53 -0.75
C GLU A 261 -70.58 -120.10 0.01
N GLN A 262 -71.35 -119.27 0.72
CA GLN A 262 -72.54 -119.71 1.44
C GLN A 262 -73.69 -120.06 0.49
N VAL A 263 -73.94 -119.22 -0.52
CA VAL A 263 -74.96 -119.48 -1.55
C VAL A 263 -74.63 -120.75 -2.36
N LEU A 264 -73.34 -121.00 -2.63
CA LEU A 264 -72.91 -122.23 -3.28
C LEU A 264 -73.11 -123.48 -2.41
N ARG A 265 -73.00 -123.37 -1.08
CA ARG A 265 -73.31 -124.46 -0.12
C ARG A 265 -74.81 -124.77 -0.08
N GLU A 266 -75.65 -123.73 0.01
CA GLU A 266 -77.12 -123.87 0.05
C GLU A 266 -77.69 -124.45 -1.26
N HIS A 267 -77.05 -124.17 -2.40
CA HIS A 267 -77.36 -124.83 -3.68
C HIS A 267 -76.87 -126.27 -3.77
N GLY A 268 -75.81 -126.66 -3.04
CA GLY A 268 -75.37 -128.05 -2.94
C GLY A 268 -76.39 -128.94 -2.19
N GLU A 269 -76.92 -128.43 -1.08
CA GLU A 269 -77.85 -129.15 -0.21
C GLU A 269 -79.22 -129.38 -0.86
N THR A 270 -79.68 -128.43 -1.69
CA THR A 270 -80.95 -128.56 -2.45
C THR A 270 -80.85 -129.54 -3.62
N TRP A 271 -79.67 -129.79 -4.19
CA TRP A 271 -79.46 -130.79 -5.24
C TRP A 271 -79.42 -132.22 -4.70
N ASP A 272 -78.98 -132.41 -3.46
CA ASP A 272 -78.93 -133.73 -2.81
C ASP A 272 -80.33 -134.21 -2.34
N GLU A 273 -81.21 -133.30 -1.91
CA GLU A 273 -82.62 -133.63 -1.60
C GLU A 273 -83.44 -134.03 -2.83
N VAL A 274 -83.23 -133.38 -3.97
CA VAL A 274 -83.90 -133.72 -5.25
C VAL A 274 -83.42 -135.07 -5.79
N ARG A 275 -82.14 -135.42 -5.59
CA ARG A 275 -81.58 -136.72 -5.98
C ARG A 275 -82.13 -137.87 -5.12
N MET A 276 -82.37 -137.63 -3.82
CA MET A 276 -82.95 -138.62 -2.90
C MET A 276 -84.42 -138.96 -3.23
N GLN A 277 -85.21 -137.97 -3.69
CA GLN A 277 -86.60 -138.19 -4.11
C GLN A 277 -86.72 -138.97 -5.44
N MET A 278 -85.73 -138.85 -6.34
CA MET A 278 -85.67 -139.63 -7.58
C MET A 278 -85.31 -141.10 -7.36
N ASP A 279 -84.54 -141.45 -6.32
CA ASP A 279 -84.19 -142.84 -6.00
C ASP A 279 -85.33 -143.61 -5.30
N GLN A 280 -86.23 -142.93 -4.57
CA GLN A 280 -87.43 -143.55 -3.97
C GLN A 280 -88.52 -143.88 -5.00
N MET A 281 -88.67 -143.09 -6.07
CA MET A 281 -89.60 -143.40 -7.16
C MET A 281 -89.07 -144.50 -8.10
N ARG A 282 -87.75 -144.61 -8.26
CA ARG A 282 -87.11 -145.65 -9.10
C ARG A 282 -87.12 -147.04 -8.45
N ASN A 283 -87.12 -147.14 -7.12
CA ASN A 283 -87.18 -148.43 -6.41
C ASN A 283 -88.60 -149.02 -6.30
N SER A 284 -89.66 -148.21 -6.30
CA SER A 284 -91.05 -148.69 -6.20
C SER A 284 -91.69 -149.08 -7.54
N LEU A 285 -91.19 -148.58 -8.67
CA LEU A 285 -91.56 -149.08 -10.01
C LEU A 285 -90.79 -150.36 -10.41
N SER A 286 -89.63 -150.64 -9.78
CA SER A 286 -88.83 -151.85 -10.04
C SER A 286 -89.39 -153.15 -9.43
N THR A 287 -90.40 -153.06 -8.54
CA THR A 287 -91.10 -154.22 -7.95
C THR A 287 -92.38 -154.60 -8.67
N LEU A 288 -92.92 -153.75 -9.58
CA LEU A 288 -94.12 -154.07 -10.37
C LEU A 288 -93.81 -154.53 -11.81
N GLU A 289 -92.56 -154.48 -12.27
CA GLU A 289 -92.17 -154.93 -13.63
C GLU A 289 -91.30 -156.21 -13.68
N ARG A 290 -91.01 -156.89 -12.55
CA ARG A 290 -90.16 -158.10 -12.56
C ARG A 290 -90.87 -159.45 -12.61
N GLN A 291 -92.18 -159.61 -12.38
CA GLN A 291 -92.84 -160.94 -12.49
C GLN A 291 -94.26 -160.92 -13.06
N ALA A 292 -94.39 -160.38 -14.28
CA ALA A 292 -95.35 -160.83 -15.29
C ALA A 292 -94.64 -160.93 -16.66
N ALA A 293 -93.46 -161.56 -16.66
CA ALA A 293 -92.87 -162.14 -17.85
C ALA A 293 -93.08 -163.67 -17.75
N LEU A 294 -94.09 -164.13 -18.49
CA LEU A 294 -94.16 -165.40 -19.24
C LEU A 294 -93.93 -166.73 -18.48
N GLU A 295 -94.90 -167.63 -18.68
CA GLU A 295 -94.74 -169.09 -18.87
C GLU A 295 -93.74 -169.87 -18.00
#